data_AF-A0AAE3ZHD1-F1
#
_entry.id   AF-A0AAE3ZHD1-F1
#
_cell.length_a   1.000
_cell.length_b   1.000
_cell.length_c   1.000
_cell.angle_alpha   90.00
_cell.angle_beta   90.00
_cell.angle_gamma   90.00
#
_symmetry.space_group_name_H-M   'P 1'
#
loop_
_entity.id
_entity.type
_entity.pdbx_description
1 polymer ?
#
loop_
_entity_poly.entity_id
_entity_poly.type
_entity_poly.pdbx_seq_one_letter_code
_entity_poly.pdbx_strand_id
1 'polypeptide(L)'
;MAADNVTRFPSIQQEQQPETATGHAPQEEVDSYVDRVSDEVLACRQRGRHLWPAMRVHDQPFTAIDEHGLFVRRLTCTCCELAVRVEKWDTIGRGRRARFQLVAAHLEYRTGTEGQTYLAPSGRGRMTPRQVADSIASKAMQGHSLAALRKTLPRM
;
A
#
# COMPACT_ATOMS: atom_id res chain seq x y z
N MET A 1 18.06 -4.45 28.40
CA MET A 1 18.17 -4.57 26.94
C MET A 1 16.90 -5.23 26.45
N ALA A 2 15.98 -4.48 25.86
CA ALA A 2 14.77 -5.00 25.26
C ALA A 2 14.21 -3.95 24.29
N ALA A 3 14.16 -4.29 23.00
CA ALA A 3 13.04 -4.05 22.10
C ALA A 3 13.50 -4.33 20.66
N ASP A 4 13.70 -5.61 20.34
CA ASP A 4 13.52 -6.14 18.98
C ASP A 4 12.04 -6.08 18.62
N ASN A 5 11.49 -4.87 18.54
CA ASN A 5 10.11 -4.68 18.13
C ASN A 5 10.02 -3.46 17.20
N VAL A 6 10.91 -3.41 16.21
CA VAL A 6 10.58 -2.69 14.99
C VAL A 6 9.42 -3.48 14.39
N THR A 7 8.20 -2.96 14.54
CA THR A 7 7.02 -3.45 13.84
C THR A 7 7.38 -3.50 12.36
N ARG A 8 7.72 -4.69 11.85
CA ARG A 8 7.89 -4.91 10.41
C ARG A 8 6.54 -4.61 9.80
N PHE A 9 6.51 -3.63 8.90
CA PHE A 9 5.29 -3.34 8.17
C PHE A 9 4.77 -4.64 7.56
N PRO A 10 3.50 -5.00 7.81
CA PRO A 10 2.88 -6.04 7.03
C PRO A 10 3.02 -5.66 5.55
N SER A 11 3.26 -6.63 4.67
CA SER A 11 3.10 -6.37 3.24
C SER A 11 1.65 -6.00 2.96
N ILE A 12 1.38 -5.37 1.81
CA ILE A 12 0.01 -5.11 1.31
C ILE A 12 -0.87 -6.39 1.35
N GLN A 13 -0.25 -7.57 1.42
CA GLN A 13 -0.91 -8.88 1.51
C GLN A 13 -1.31 -9.29 2.95
N GLN A 14 -0.58 -8.84 3.98
CA GLN A 14 -0.98 -9.03 5.38
C GLN A 14 -2.06 -8.02 5.83
N GLU A 15 -2.21 -6.92 5.10
CA GLU A 15 -3.17 -5.83 5.36
C GLU A 15 -4.63 -6.15 4.95
N GLN A 16 -4.87 -7.33 4.38
CA GLN A 16 -6.21 -7.77 3.93
C GLN A 16 -6.93 -8.72 4.90
N GLN A 17 -6.47 -8.87 6.16
CA GLN A 17 -7.18 -9.72 7.10
C GLN A 17 -8.20 -8.93 7.94
N PRO A 18 -9.51 -9.17 7.76
CA PRO A 18 -10.34 -9.52 8.90
C PRO A 18 -9.96 -10.94 9.38
N GLU A 19 -10.09 -11.20 10.68
CA GLU A 19 -9.71 -12.44 11.37
C GLU A 19 -10.36 -13.73 10.80
N THR A 20 -11.31 -13.62 9.87
CA THR A 20 -12.22 -14.69 9.44
C THR A 20 -12.04 -15.18 7.99
N ALA A 21 -11.22 -14.54 7.14
CA ALA A 21 -11.06 -14.94 5.74
C ALA A 21 -9.84 -15.85 5.51
N THR A 22 -10.03 -17.17 5.48
CA THR A 22 -9.03 -18.16 5.11
C THR A 22 -9.07 -18.44 3.60
N GLY A 23 -8.39 -17.65 2.78
CA GLY A 23 -8.24 -17.97 1.35
C GLY A 23 -7.81 -16.80 0.45
N HIS A 24 -7.53 -17.10 -0.81
CA HIS A 24 -7.39 -16.10 -1.87
C HIS A 24 -8.76 -15.64 -2.35
N ALA A 25 -8.89 -14.39 -2.79
CA ALA A 25 -10.12 -13.91 -3.42
C ALA A 25 -10.39 -14.69 -4.72
N PRO A 26 -11.64 -15.10 -5.02
CA PRO A 26 -12.01 -15.63 -6.32
C PRO A 26 -11.78 -14.59 -7.43
N GLN A 27 -11.53 -15.05 -8.65
CA GLN A 27 -11.14 -14.19 -9.78
C GLN A 27 -12.20 -13.11 -10.08
N GLU A 28 -13.49 -13.44 -10.01
CA GLU A 28 -14.60 -12.50 -10.25
C GLU A 28 -14.58 -11.31 -9.28
N GLU A 29 -14.15 -11.55 -8.03
CA GLU A 29 -14.00 -10.48 -7.04
C GLU A 29 -12.77 -9.61 -7.31
N VAL A 30 -11.71 -10.19 -7.86
CA VAL A 30 -10.54 -9.45 -8.32
C VAL A 30 -10.94 -8.56 -9.50
N ASP A 31 -11.67 -9.10 -10.46
CA ASP A 31 -12.13 -8.35 -11.64
C ASP A 31 -13.05 -7.20 -11.21
N SER A 32 -14.01 -7.46 -10.33
CA SER A 32 -14.89 -6.44 -9.76
C SER A 32 -14.13 -5.35 -8.99
N TYR A 33 -13.04 -5.71 -8.30
CA TYR A 33 -12.18 -4.73 -7.63
C TYR A 33 -11.43 -3.88 -8.65
N VAL A 34 -10.85 -4.51 -9.68
CA VAL A 34 -10.11 -3.82 -10.73
C VAL A 34 -10.99 -2.82 -11.50
N ASP A 35 -12.29 -3.09 -11.67
CA ASP A 35 -13.23 -2.16 -12.32
C ASP A 35 -13.55 -0.89 -11.50
N ARG A 36 -13.28 -0.90 -10.19
CA ARG A 36 -13.77 0.14 -9.27
C ARG A 36 -12.69 1.09 -8.77
N VAL A 37 -11.42 0.72 -8.88
CA VAL A 37 -10.31 1.47 -8.30
C VAL A 37 -9.52 2.18 -9.39
N SER A 38 -8.86 3.28 -9.02
CA SER A 38 -8.07 4.06 -9.98
C SER A 38 -6.81 3.32 -10.43
N ASP A 39 -6.23 3.76 -11.55
CA ASP A 39 -4.99 3.23 -12.09
C ASP A 39 -3.81 3.33 -11.10
N GLU A 40 -3.77 4.39 -10.28
CA GLU A 40 -2.73 4.58 -9.27
C GLU A 40 -2.83 3.56 -8.12
N VAL A 41 -4.05 3.16 -7.76
CA VAL A 41 -4.31 2.07 -6.82
C VAL A 41 -3.88 0.74 -7.45
N LEU A 42 -4.24 0.49 -8.71
CA LEU A 42 -3.84 -0.70 -9.46
C LEU A 42 -2.31 -0.81 -9.56
N ALA A 43 -1.61 0.29 -9.82
CA ALA A 43 -0.15 0.33 -9.87
C ALA A 43 0.50 -0.08 -8.54
N CYS A 44 -0.05 0.36 -7.40
CA CYS A 44 0.41 -0.10 -6.08
C CYS A 44 0.16 -1.60 -5.87
N ARG A 45 -1.01 -2.09 -6.30
CA ARG A 45 -1.44 -3.48 -6.14
C ARG A 45 -0.63 -4.45 -6.99
N GLN A 46 -0.39 -4.12 -8.26
CA GLN A 46 0.49 -4.89 -9.15
C GLN A 46 1.93 -4.94 -8.60
N ARG A 47 2.41 -3.84 -8.00
CA ARG A 47 3.73 -3.78 -7.38
C ARG A 47 3.81 -4.55 -6.05
N GLY A 48 2.68 -4.77 -5.39
CA GLY A 48 2.60 -5.36 -4.05
C GLY A 48 3.19 -4.48 -2.93
N ARG A 49 3.49 -3.20 -3.19
CA ARG A 49 3.98 -2.24 -2.19
C ARG A 49 3.64 -0.78 -2.55
N HIS A 50 3.46 0.04 -1.52
CA HIS A 50 3.35 1.49 -1.61
C HIS A 50 4.72 2.15 -1.78
N LEU A 51 4.71 3.38 -2.32
CA LEU A 51 5.91 4.20 -2.48
C LEU A 51 5.81 5.41 -1.56
N TRP A 52 6.82 5.58 -0.70
CA TRP A 52 6.84 6.64 0.31
C TRP A 52 7.93 7.66 -0.01
N PRO A 53 7.73 8.95 0.27
CA PRO A 53 8.79 9.95 0.17
C PRO A 53 9.98 9.60 1.05
N ALA A 54 11.20 9.72 0.50
CA ALA A 54 12.42 9.57 1.27
C ALA A 54 12.53 10.68 2.33
N MET A 55 13.15 10.36 3.47
CA MET A 55 13.57 11.39 4.42
C MET A 55 14.75 12.17 3.83
N ARG A 56 14.68 13.49 3.83
CA ARG A 56 15.77 14.37 3.36
C ARG A 56 16.41 15.07 4.55
N VAL A 57 17.73 15.24 4.47
CA VAL A 57 18.48 16.03 5.45
C VAL A 57 18.02 17.49 5.31
N HIS A 58 17.74 18.16 6.45
CA HIS A 58 17.27 19.55 6.58
C HIS A 58 15.76 19.81 6.42
N ASP A 59 14.96 18.81 6.08
CA ASP A 59 13.50 18.94 6.18
C ASP A 59 13.05 18.75 7.65
N GLN A 60 11.92 19.35 8.02
CA GLN A 60 11.22 19.03 9.27
C GLN A 60 10.41 17.75 9.04
N PRO A 61 10.85 16.56 9.51
CA PRO A 61 10.23 15.30 9.11
C PRO A 61 8.99 14.97 9.95
N PHE A 62 8.87 15.53 11.15
CA PHE A 62 7.77 15.27 12.08
C PHE A 62 6.71 16.35 11.97
N THR A 63 5.45 15.91 11.87
CA THR A 63 4.27 16.76 11.68
C THR A 63 3.50 17.01 12.98
N ALA A 64 3.70 16.19 14.01
CA ALA A 64 3.02 16.34 15.30
C ALA A 64 3.79 15.64 16.44
N ILE A 65 3.35 15.86 17.67
CA ILE A 65 3.67 15.05 18.84
C ILE A 65 2.34 14.46 19.36
N ASP A 66 2.31 13.16 19.66
CA ASP A 66 1.10 12.51 20.20
C ASP A 66 0.96 12.66 21.73
N GLU A 67 -0.13 12.13 22.29
CA GLU A 67 -0.43 12.21 23.73
C GLU A 67 0.61 11.52 24.64
N HIS A 68 1.45 10.66 24.08
CA HIS A 68 2.54 9.98 24.79
C HIS A 68 3.88 10.70 24.63
N GLY A 69 3.91 11.86 23.97
CA GLY A 69 5.14 12.61 23.71
C GLY A 69 5.96 12.06 22.54
N LEU A 70 5.41 11.16 21.72
CA LEU A 70 6.11 10.60 20.57
C LEU A 70 5.99 11.52 19.36
N PHE A 71 7.09 11.65 18.61
CA PHE A 71 7.13 12.42 17.38
C PHE A 71 6.44 11.63 16.26
N VAL A 72 5.48 12.26 15.59
CA VAL A 72 4.67 11.64 14.55
C VAL A 72 5.13 12.15 13.18
N ARG A 73 5.36 11.22 12.25
CA ARG A 73 5.61 11.51 10.83
C ARG A 73 4.57 10.81 9.99
N ARG A 74 3.91 11.57 9.10
CA ARG A 74 2.87 11.05 8.20
C ARG A 74 3.34 11.13 6.76
N LEU A 75 3.35 9.99 6.07
CA LEU A 75 3.85 9.84 4.71
C LEU A 75 2.71 9.37 3.82
N THR A 76 2.32 10.20 2.87
CA THR A 76 1.33 9.82 1.86
C THR A 76 2.01 9.07 0.73
N CYS A 77 1.39 7.98 0.24
CA CYS A 77 1.91 7.22 -0.88
C CYS A 77 1.97 8.11 -2.13
N THR A 78 3.14 8.24 -2.76
CA THR A 78 3.33 9.10 -3.95
C THR A 78 2.75 8.51 -5.23
N CYS A 79 2.12 7.35 -5.13
CA CYS A 79 1.47 6.68 -6.25
C CYS A 79 -0.04 6.81 -6.08
N CYS A 80 -0.64 6.09 -5.13
CA CYS A 80 -2.09 6.08 -4.97
C CYS A 80 -2.67 7.24 -4.15
N GLU A 81 -1.87 7.98 -3.39
CA GLU A 81 -2.32 9.05 -2.48
C GLU A 81 -3.31 8.66 -1.36
N LEU A 82 -3.88 7.45 -1.41
CA LEU A 82 -4.86 6.93 -0.45
C LEU A 82 -4.21 6.29 0.78
N ALA A 83 -3.03 5.70 0.62
CA ALA A 83 -2.33 5.06 1.72
C ALA A 83 -1.45 6.08 2.45
N VAL A 84 -1.54 6.11 3.77
CA VAL A 84 -0.74 6.97 4.64
C VAL A 84 0.01 6.12 5.65
N ARG A 85 1.33 6.11 5.56
CA ARG A 85 2.20 5.52 6.56
C ARG A 85 2.38 6.51 7.70
N VAL A 86 1.96 6.10 8.89
CA VAL A 86 2.11 6.88 10.11
C VAL A 86 3.21 6.24 10.95
N GLU A 87 4.23 7.01 11.22
CA GLU A 87 5.41 6.60 11.99
C GLU A 87 5.42 7.33 13.32
N LYS A 88 5.65 6.60 14.42
CA LYS A 88 5.88 7.16 15.76
C LYS A 88 7.34 6.96 16.14
N TRP A 89 7.96 8.04 16.59
CA TRP A 89 9.38 8.12 16.90
C TRP A 89 9.58 8.59 18.33
N ASP A 90 10.46 7.91 19.05
CA ASP A 90 10.90 8.32 20.39
C ASP A 90 12.26 9.03 20.30
N THR A 91 12.59 9.82 21.32
CA THR A 91 13.87 10.52 21.43
C THR A 91 14.74 9.95 22.53
N ILE A 92 15.99 9.65 22.19
CA ILE A 92 17.01 9.22 23.13
C ILE A 92 18.03 10.36 23.29
N GLY A 93 18.26 10.77 24.54
CA GLY A 93 19.18 11.86 24.88
C GLY A 93 18.50 13.22 25.02
N ARG A 94 19.28 14.31 25.05
CA ARG A 94 18.78 15.67 25.27
C ARG A 94 19.45 16.69 24.33
N GLY A 95 18.72 17.74 23.98
CA GLY A 95 19.22 18.87 23.19
C GLY A 95 19.68 18.49 21.78
N ARG A 96 20.72 19.14 21.28
CA ARG A 96 21.23 18.97 19.89
C ARG A 96 21.85 17.60 19.59
N ARG A 97 22.01 16.73 20.60
CA ARG A 97 22.53 15.37 20.45
C ARG A 97 21.44 14.31 20.55
N ALA A 98 20.17 14.71 20.66
CA ALA A 98 19.06 13.79 20.65
C ALA A 98 19.07 12.92 19.39
N ARG A 99 18.81 11.63 19.56
CA ARG A 99 18.62 10.66 18.48
C ARG A 99 17.15 10.29 18.43
N PHE A 100 16.64 10.09 17.22
CA PHE A 100 15.27 9.67 16.99
C PHE A 100 15.25 8.21 16.60
N GLN A 101 14.40 7.41 17.25
CA GLN A 101 14.23 5.99 16.97
C GLN A 101 12.78 5.71 16.61
N LEU A 102 12.56 5.00 15.51
CA LEU A 102 11.23 4.52 15.13
C LEU A 102 10.78 3.45 16.14
N VAL A 103 9.66 3.68 16.80
CA VAL A 103 9.12 2.77 17.84
C VAL A 103 7.82 2.10 17.43
N ALA A 104 7.05 2.71 16.53
CA ALA A 104 5.86 2.10 15.96
C ALA A 104 5.58 2.67 14.58
N ALA A 105 4.92 1.89 13.73
CA ALA A 105 4.33 2.43 12.52
C ALA A 105 3.15 1.59 12.04
N HIS A 106 2.18 2.26 11.43
CA HIS A 106 0.98 1.66 10.90
C HIS A 106 0.55 2.35 9.60
N LEU A 107 -0.42 1.77 8.91
CA LEU A 107 -1.04 2.34 7.73
C LEU A 107 -2.45 2.82 8.04
N GLU A 108 -2.77 3.99 7.51
CA GLU A 108 -4.12 4.53 7.48
C GLU A 108 -4.53 4.67 6.02
N TYR A 109 -5.74 4.23 5.70
CA TYR A 109 -6.31 4.37 4.37
C TYR A 109 -7.33 5.49 4.37
N ARG A 110 -7.14 6.42 3.43
CA ARG A 110 -8.08 7.51 3.17
C ARG A 110 -9.01 7.11 2.05
N THR A 111 -10.22 7.65 2.09
CA THR A 111 -11.11 7.66 0.95
C THR A 111 -10.65 8.75 -0.01
N GLY A 112 -10.55 8.42 -1.30
CA GLY A 112 -10.26 9.40 -2.35
C GLY A 112 -11.38 10.42 -2.50
N THR A 113 -11.09 11.53 -3.18
CA THR A 113 -12.06 12.61 -3.45
C THR A 113 -13.31 12.13 -4.20
N GLU A 114 -13.19 11.04 -4.95
CA GLU A 114 -14.28 10.42 -5.72
C GLU A 114 -14.91 9.21 -5.00
N GLY A 115 -14.68 9.05 -3.68
CA GLY A 115 -15.19 7.90 -2.94
C GLY A 115 -14.37 6.62 -3.13
N GLN A 116 -13.21 6.70 -3.81
CA GLN A 116 -12.32 5.57 -4.05
C GLN A 116 -11.80 4.99 -2.72
N THR A 117 -11.93 3.68 -2.55
CA THR A 117 -11.42 2.96 -1.37
C THR A 117 -10.30 2.01 -1.78
N TYR A 118 -9.16 2.09 -1.08
CA TYR A 118 -8.01 1.22 -1.36
C TYR A 118 -8.29 -0.25 -1.03
N LEU A 119 -8.94 -0.49 0.11
CA LEU A 119 -9.22 -1.81 0.63
C LEU A 119 -10.29 -2.52 -0.23
N ALA A 120 -10.08 -3.82 -0.45
CA ALA A 120 -11.14 -4.66 -0.98
C ALA A 120 -12.28 -4.73 0.05
N PRO A 121 -13.54 -4.92 -0.38
CA PRO A 121 -14.66 -5.12 0.54
C PRO A 121 -14.36 -6.22 1.58
N SER A 122 -14.75 -6.01 2.83
CA SER A 122 -14.54 -6.95 3.94
C SER A 122 -15.16 -8.32 3.66
N GLY A 123 -14.51 -9.40 4.13
CA GLY A 123 -15.00 -10.78 3.97
C GLY A 123 -14.51 -11.47 2.69
N ARG A 124 -13.72 -10.79 1.87
CA ARG A 124 -13.13 -11.33 0.64
C ARG A 124 -11.70 -11.81 0.92
N GLY A 125 -11.31 -12.91 0.27
CA GLY A 125 -9.96 -13.48 0.43
C GLY A 125 -8.84 -12.54 -0.01
N ARG A 126 -7.59 -12.96 0.15
CA ARG A 126 -6.41 -12.17 -0.26
C ARG A 126 -6.31 -12.08 -1.78
N MET A 127 -6.12 -10.86 -2.29
CA MET A 127 -5.82 -10.59 -3.69
C MET A 127 -4.31 -10.50 -3.88
N THR A 128 -3.74 -11.42 -4.64
CA THR A 128 -2.30 -11.38 -4.93
C THR A 128 -1.98 -10.35 -6.01
N PRO A 129 -0.76 -9.78 -6.04
CA PRO A 129 -0.31 -8.93 -7.14
C PRO A 129 -0.46 -9.59 -8.52
N ARG A 130 -0.27 -10.92 -8.57
CA ARG A 130 -0.45 -11.70 -9.80
C ARG A 130 -1.90 -11.71 -10.27
N GLN A 131 -2.87 -12.01 -9.40
CA GLN A 131 -4.29 -12.00 -9.77
C GLN A 131 -4.73 -10.62 -10.30
N VAL A 132 -4.25 -9.55 -9.67
CA VAL A 132 -4.53 -8.18 -10.14
C VAL A 132 -3.89 -7.92 -11.50
N ALA A 133 -2.63 -8.32 -11.70
CA ALA A 133 -1.94 -8.18 -12.98
C ALA A 133 -2.63 -8.97 -14.11
N ASP A 134 -3.03 -10.22 -13.84
CA ASP A 134 -3.73 -11.09 -14.78
C ASP A 134 -5.10 -10.49 -15.18
N SER A 135 -5.85 -9.94 -14.20
CA SER A 135 -7.13 -9.25 -14.44
C SER A 135 -6.95 -8.00 -15.31
N ILE A 136 -5.97 -7.14 -15.00
CA ILE A 136 -5.67 -5.94 -15.79
C ILE A 136 -5.25 -6.31 -17.21
N ALA A 137 -4.36 -7.28 -17.37
CA ALA A 137 -3.95 -7.75 -18.69
C ALA A 137 -5.13 -8.29 -19.50
N SER A 138 -6.01 -9.08 -18.87
CA SER A 138 -7.21 -9.61 -19.52
C SER A 138 -8.15 -8.50 -20.00
N LYS A 139 -8.34 -7.45 -19.19
CA LYS A 139 -9.14 -6.27 -19.55
C LYS A 139 -8.50 -5.44 -20.65
N ALA A 140 -7.19 -5.20 -20.59
CA ALA A 140 -6.47 -4.46 -21.63
C ALA A 140 -6.55 -5.15 -23.00
N MET A 141 -6.70 -6.48 -23.03
CA MET A 141 -6.85 -7.25 -24.26
C MET A 141 -8.32 -7.49 -24.66
N GLN A 142 -9.29 -6.99 -23.90
CA GLN A 142 -10.70 -7.21 -24.19
C GLN A 142 -11.06 -6.57 -25.54
N GLY A 143 -11.68 -7.35 -26.43
CA GLY A 143 -12.02 -6.93 -27.80
C GLY A 143 -10.92 -7.16 -28.85
N HIS A 144 -9.70 -7.54 -28.44
CA HIS A 144 -8.67 -7.96 -29.39
C HIS A 144 -8.81 -9.45 -29.75
N SER A 145 -8.65 -9.79 -31.03
CA SER A 145 -8.55 -11.20 -31.42
C SER A 145 -7.14 -11.73 -31.17
N LEU A 146 -7.01 -12.91 -30.56
CA LEU A 146 -5.71 -13.56 -30.33
C LEU A 146 -4.93 -13.77 -31.64
N ALA A 147 -5.65 -14.03 -32.73
CA ALA A 147 -5.06 -14.18 -34.05
C ALA A 147 -4.46 -12.86 -34.57
N ALA A 148 -5.13 -11.72 -34.36
CA ALA A 148 -4.59 -10.41 -34.73
C ALA A 148 -3.35 -10.06 -33.89
N LEU A 149 -3.41 -10.28 -32.58
CA LEU A 149 -2.29 -10.02 -31.67
C LEU A 149 -1.04 -10.82 -32.05
N ARG A 150 -1.19 -12.11 -32.37
CA ARG A 150 -0.07 -12.96 -32.79
C ARG A 150 0.54 -12.56 -34.14
N LYS A 151 -0.20 -11.83 -34.98
CA LYS A 151 0.30 -11.34 -36.28
C LYS A 151 1.06 -10.04 -36.15
N THR A 152 0.67 -9.16 -35.22
CA THR A 152 1.25 -7.81 -35.09
C THR A 152 2.43 -7.74 -34.12
N LEU A 153 2.54 -8.69 -33.18
CA LEU A 153 3.61 -8.69 -32.19
C LEU A 153 4.87 -9.42 -32.70
N PRO A 154 6.07 -8.86 -32.47
CA PRO A 154 7.33 -9.51 -32.83
C PRO A 154 7.52 -10.79 -32.00
N ARG A 155 8.08 -11.83 -32.63
CA ARG A 155 8.54 -13.02 -31.92
C ARG A 155 9.92 -12.73 -31.34
N MET A 156 10.07 -12.95 -30.03
CA MET A 156 11.35 -12.87 -29.30
C MET A 156 11.93 -14.27 -29.13
#